data_AF-A0A1Y2F038-F1
#
_entry.id   AF-A0A1Y2F038-F1
#
_cell.length_a   1.000
_cell.length_b   1.000
_cell.length_c   1.000
_cell.angle_alpha   90.00
_cell.angle_beta   90.00
_cell.angle_gamma   90.00
#
_symmetry.space_group_name_H-M   'P 1'
#
loop_
_entity.id
_entity.type
_entity.pdbx_description
1 polymer ?
#
loop_
_entity_poly.entity_id
_entity_poly.type
_entity_poly.pdbx_seq_one_letter_code
_entity_poly.pdbx_strand_id
1 'polypeptide(L)'
;MRKKELHNLKTELITFQRVSLDEQSIPDWENTSVKLCNIIIDKEKFIEDCENMIQVDFANSYIGDGVLTLGCVQEEIRFAINPELLVSLNFTQRLDPLESVYIIGVERVSKYKCYGYTFQYDGDYDDSSIAL
;
A
#
# COMPACT_ATOMS: atom_id res chain seq x y z
N MET A 1 -1.72 -21.69 0.87
CA MET A 1 -2.04 -21.12 2.20
C MET A 1 -1.10 -21.75 3.21
N ARG A 2 0.05 -21.11 3.36
CA ARG A 2 1.02 -21.37 4.42
C ARG A 2 0.30 -21.44 5.77
N LYS A 3 0.40 -22.55 6.49
CA LYS A 3 0.03 -22.59 7.91
C LYS A 3 1.08 -21.79 8.68
N LYS A 4 0.76 -20.55 9.04
CA LYS A 4 1.53 -19.83 10.05
C LYS A 4 1.04 -20.27 11.42
N GLU A 5 1.91 -20.96 12.13
CA GLU A 5 1.67 -21.27 13.54
C GLU A 5 1.73 -19.97 14.35
N LEU A 6 0.83 -19.81 15.32
CA LEU A 6 0.70 -18.59 16.12
C LEU A 6 2.01 -18.14 16.79
N HIS A 7 2.89 -19.10 17.14
CA HIS A 7 4.19 -18.82 17.77
C HIS A 7 5.28 -18.34 16.77
N ASN A 8 5.01 -18.46 15.47
CA ASN A 8 5.90 -17.99 14.39
C ASN A 8 5.42 -16.67 13.79
N LEU A 9 4.29 -16.13 14.25
CA LEU A 9 3.95 -14.73 14.02
C LEU A 9 4.99 -13.92 14.79
N LYS A 10 5.99 -13.38 14.08
CA LYS A 10 6.81 -12.32 14.64
C LYS A 10 5.84 -11.28 15.19
N THR A 11 6.12 -10.75 16.38
CA THR A 11 5.39 -9.60 16.90
C THR A 11 5.71 -8.41 16.00
N GLU A 12 4.98 -8.30 14.91
CA GLU A 12 5.14 -7.25 13.90
C GLU A 12 4.16 -6.13 14.25
N LEU A 13 4.72 -4.95 14.47
CA LEU A 13 3.95 -3.74 14.72
C LEU A 13 3.47 -3.20 13.38
N ILE A 14 2.16 -3.14 13.19
CA ILE A 14 1.56 -2.48 12.04
C ILE A 14 1.06 -1.12 12.49
N THR A 15 1.52 -0.06 11.84
CA THR A 15 1.10 1.31 12.12
C THR A 15 0.18 1.78 11.02
N PHE A 16 -1.01 2.27 11.41
CA PHE A 16 -1.94 2.97 10.53
C PHE A 16 -1.98 4.44 10.96
N GLN A 17 -1.62 5.33 10.06
CA GLN A 17 -1.57 6.77 10.34
C GLN A 17 -2.35 7.53 9.27
N ARG A 18 -3.43 8.20 9.69
CA ARG A 18 -4.10 9.22 8.88
C ARG A 18 -3.35 10.54 9.07
N VAL A 19 -2.95 11.16 7.97
CA VAL A 19 -2.26 12.46 7.97
C VAL A 19 -3.17 13.47 7.27
N SER A 20 -3.45 14.58 7.95
CA SER A 20 -4.22 15.70 7.41
C SER A 20 -3.32 16.92 7.39
N LEU A 21 -3.24 17.59 6.23
CA LEU A 21 -2.46 18.81 6.05
C LEU A 21 -3.36 20.04 6.15
N ASP A 22 -2.89 21.06 6.86
CA ASP A 22 -3.51 22.38 6.83
C ASP A 22 -3.27 23.03 5.46
N GLU A 23 -4.24 23.81 4.96
CA GLU A 23 -4.10 24.55 3.70
C GLU A 23 -2.86 25.47 3.67
N GLN A 24 -2.48 26.00 4.84
CA GLN A 24 -1.30 26.85 5.01
C GLN A 24 0.03 26.09 4.85
N SER A 25 -0.01 24.76 4.91
CA SER A 25 1.15 23.88 4.71
C SER A 25 1.36 23.53 3.23
N ILE A 26 0.43 23.89 2.35
CA ILE A 26 0.56 23.66 0.90
C ILE A 26 1.71 24.54 0.37
N PRO A 27 2.69 23.97 -0.36
CA PRO A 27 3.76 24.76 -0.96
C PRO A 27 3.22 25.83 -1.93
N ASP A 28 3.87 26.98 -1.96
CA ASP A 28 3.65 27.96 -3.03
C ASP A 28 4.27 27.43 -4.33
N TRP A 29 3.46 26.71 -5.11
CA TRP A 29 3.89 26.09 -6.35
C TRP A 29 4.30 27.08 -7.44
N GLU A 30 3.81 28.32 -7.39
CA GLU A 30 4.13 29.37 -8.38
C GLU A 30 5.52 29.95 -8.12
N ASN A 31 5.86 30.16 -6.85
CA ASN A 31 7.10 30.85 -6.46
C ASN A 31 8.19 29.94 -5.86
N THR A 32 7.93 28.64 -5.73
CA THR A 32 8.92 27.70 -5.19
C THR A 32 10.16 27.58 -6.10
N SER A 33 11.34 27.55 -5.48
CA SER A 33 12.64 27.37 -6.16
C SER A 33 13.32 26.04 -5.80
N VAL A 34 12.54 25.10 -5.24
CA VAL A 34 13.04 23.76 -4.89
C VAL A 34 13.52 23.06 -6.16
N LYS A 35 14.75 22.53 -6.10
CA LYS A 35 15.33 21.76 -7.21
C LYS A 35 14.62 20.41 -7.35
N LEU A 36 14.45 19.97 -8.59
CA LEU A 36 13.96 18.62 -8.88
C LEU A 36 14.88 17.56 -8.26
N CYS A 37 14.29 16.48 -7.77
CA CYS A 37 15.01 15.32 -7.27
C CYS A 37 15.47 14.40 -8.42
N ASN A 38 16.31 13.42 -8.09
CA ASN A 38 16.69 12.38 -9.04
C ASN A 38 15.50 11.48 -9.35
N ILE A 39 15.37 11.06 -10.62
CA ILE A 39 14.29 10.20 -11.10
C ILE A 39 14.90 8.90 -11.64
N ILE A 40 14.34 7.77 -11.21
CA ILE A 40 14.64 6.44 -11.73
C ILE A 40 13.35 5.90 -12.35
N ILE A 41 13.42 5.49 -13.62
CA ILE A 41 12.29 4.89 -14.33
C ILE A 41 12.67 3.45 -14.65
N ASP A 42 11.95 2.50 -14.08
CA ASP A 42 12.09 1.07 -14.33
C ASP A 42 10.73 0.53 -14.81
N LYS A 43 10.72 -0.02 -16.02
CA LYS A 43 9.50 -0.55 -16.67
C LYS A 43 9.30 -2.04 -16.40
N GLU A 44 10.28 -2.70 -15.78
CA GLU A 44 10.27 -4.14 -15.56
C GLU A 44 9.84 -4.50 -14.12
N LYS A 45 9.61 -3.50 -13.26
CA LYS A 45 9.26 -3.68 -11.85
C LYS A 45 7.88 -3.12 -11.52
N PHE A 46 7.21 -3.80 -10.59
CA PHE A 46 6.01 -3.30 -9.93
C PHE A 46 6.38 -2.53 -8.66
N ILE A 47 5.45 -1.72 -8.14
CA ILE A 47 5.67 -0.87 -6.97
C ILE A 47 5.99 -1.72 -5.72
N GLU A 48 5.27 -2.82 -5.53
CA GLU A 48 5.43 -3.74 -4.40
C GLU A 48 6.73 -4.56 -4.44
N ASP A 49 7.44 -4.59 -5.58
CA ASP A 49 8.76 -5.22 -5.71
C ASP A 49 9.91 -4.21 -5.44
N CYS A 50 9.60 -2.94 -5.22
CA CYS A 50 10.56 -1.90 -4.88
C CYS A 50 10.73 -1.79 -3.36
N GLU A 51 11.60 -2.64 -2.81
CA GLU A 51 11.96 -2.63 -1.39
C GLU A 51 12.64 -1.30 -0.96
N ASN A 52 12.49 -0.96 0.32
CA ASN A 52 13.10 0.24 0.94
C ASN A 52 12.68 1.58 0.31
N MET A 53 11.49 1.64 -0.29
CA MET A 53 10.90 2.85 -0.85
C MET A 53 9.52 3.10 -0.23
N ILE A 54 9.05 4.35 -0.29
CA ILE A 54 7.63 4.64 -0.05
C ILE A 54 6.85 4.10 -1.26
N GLN A 55 6.03 3.09 -1.01
CA GLN A 55 5.22 2.43 -2.03
C GLN A 55 3.86 3.11 -2.09
N VAL A 56 3.52 3.65 -3.27
CA VAL A 56 2.27 4.39 -3.47
C VAL A 56 1.14 3.41 -3.81
N ASP A 57 0.03 3.57 -3.12
CA ASP A 57 -1.26 2.97 -3.45
C ASP A 57 -2.10 3.95 -4.28
N PHE A 58 -2.69 3.47 -5.38
CA PHE A 58 -3.57 4.26 -6.24
C PHE A 58 -4.99 4.21 -5.70
N ALA A 59 -5.14 4.76 -4.50
CA ALA A 59 -6.30 4.56 -3.66
C ALA A 59 -7.56 5.29 -4.15
N ASN A 60 -8.72 4.70 -3.87
CA ASN A 60 -9.98 5.42 -3.77
C ASN A 60 -10.00 6.29 -2.50
N SER A 61 -10.76 7.39 -2.52
CA SER A 61 -11.00 8.20 -1.32
C SER A 61 -11.58 7.40 -0.15
N TYR A 62 -12.29 6.30 -0.42
CA TYR A 62 -12.55 5.24 0.55
C TYR A 62 -11.48 4.18 0.38
N ILE A 63 -10.52 4.13 1.32
CA ILE A 63 -9.39 3.21 1.21
C ILE A 63 -9.91 1.76 1.05
N GLY A 64 -9.35 1.02 0.09
CA GLY A 64 -9.70 -0.37 -0.20
C GLY A 64 -11.15 -0.64 -0.62
N ASP A 65 -11.94 0.35 -1.02
CA ASP A 65 -13.38 0.23 -1.35
C ASP A 65 -13.73 -1.02 -2.19
N GLY A 66 -13.08 -1.18 -3.34
CA GLY A 66 -13.37 -2.25 -4.29
C GLY A 66 -12.93 -3.64 -3.82
N VAL A 67 -12.12 -3.76 -2.77
CA VAL A 67 -11.42 -5.00 -2.42
C VAL A 67 -12.36 -6.12 -1.96
N LEU A 68 -13.48 -5.76 -1.33
CA LEU A 68 -14.48 -6.72 -0.86
C LEU A 68 -15.59 -6.97 -1.89
N THR A 69 -15.48 -6.39 -3.09
CA THR A 69 -16.51 -6.47 -4.13
C THR A 69 -15.95 -7.02 -5.45
N LEU A 70 -15.89 -6.20 -6.50
CA LEU A 70 -15.45 -6.57 -7.84
C LEU A 70 -14.17 -5.84 -8.28
N GLY A 71 -13.60 -5.01 -7.40
CA GLY A 71 -12.36 -4.30 -7.66
C GLY A 71 -11.20 -5.30 -7.79
N CYS A 72 -10.35 -5.09 -8.80
CA CYS A 72 -9.20 -5.94 -9.06
C CYS A 72 -8.12 -5.20 -9.85
N VAL A 73 -7.91 -3.93 -9.49
CA VAL A 73 -6.83 -3.10 -10.03
C VAL A 73 -5.75 -2.93 -8.97
N GLN A 74 -4.89 -1.92 -9.08
CA GLN A 74 -3.68 -1.82 -8.27
C GLN A 74 -3.97 -1.83 -6.76
N GLU A 75 -4.94 -1.05 -6.28
CA GLU A 75 -5.31 -0.98 -4.86
C GLU A 75 -5.83 -2.34 -4.35
N GLU A 76 -6.80 -2.95 -5.03
CA GLU A 76 -7.37 -4.22 -4.54
C GLU A 76 -6.39 -5.38 -4.64
N ILE A 77 -5.55 -5.41 -5.66
CA ILE A 77 -4.46 -6.39 -5.77
C ILE A 77 -3.50 -6.23 -4.60
N ARG A 78 -3.14 -4.98 -4.24
CA ARG A 78 -2.25 -4.70 -3.12
C ARG A 78 -2.84 -5.20 -1.80
N PHE A 79 -4.12 -4.93 -1.55
CA PHE A 79 -4.82 -5.45 -0.38
C PHE A 79 -4.96 -6.97 -0.39
N ALA A 80 -5.12 -7.60 -1.55
CA ALA A 80 -5.20 -9.05 -1.66
C ALA A 80 -3.88 -9.75 -1.29
N ILE A 81 -2.74 -9.18 -1.69
CA ILE A 81 -1.41 -9.75 -1.39
C ILE A 81 -0.87 -9.32 -0.01
N ASN A 82 -1.37 -8.22 0.57
CA ASN A 82 -1.08 -7.72 1.91
C ASN A 82 -2.39 -7.58 2.73
N PRO A 83 -3.02 -8.69 3.15
CA PRO A 83 -4.38 -8.68 3.71
C PRO A 83 -4.53 -7.91 5.03
N GLU A 84 -3.44 -7.60 5.72
CA GLU A 84 -3.45 -6.73 6.92
C GLU A 84 -3.94 -5.31 6.60
N LEU A 85 -3.81 -4.87 5.35
CA LEU A 85 -4.37 -3.61 4.87
C LEU A 85 -5.90 -3.57 5.04
N LEU A 86 -6.61 -4.71 4.99
CA LEU A 86 -8.07 -4.79 5.17
C LEU A 86 -8.52 -4.28 6.54
N VAL A 87 -7.63 -4.27 7.55
CA VAL A 87 -7.93 -3.73 8.88
C VAL A 87 -8.26 -2.23 8.80
N SER A 88 -7.63 -1.49 7.87
CA SER A 88 -7.87 -0.06 7.65
C SER A 88 -9.33 0.27 7.31
N LEU A 89 -10.07 -0.67 6.69
CA LEU A 89 -11.48 -0.50 6.31
C LEU A 89 -12.39 -0.23 7.52
N ASN A 90 -11.99 -0.67 8.71
CA ASN A 90 -12.82 -0.60 9.91
C ASN A 90 -12.86 0.81 10.54
N PHE A 91 -11.79 1.58 10.36
CA PHE A 91 -11.60 2.84 11.10
C PHE A 91 -11.16 4.01 10.25
N THR A 92 -10.89 3.80 8.96
CA THR A 92 -10.50 4.88 8.04
C THR A 92 -11.74 5.41 7.33
N GLN A 93 -12.21 6.58 7.76
CA GLN A 93 -13.27 7.30 7.03
C GLN A 93 -12.76 7.78 5.66
N ARG A 94 -13.69 8.17 4.77
CA ARG A 94 -13.34 8.80 3.47
C ARG A 94 -12.29 9.89 3.65
N LEU A 95 -11.27 9.89 2.81
CA LEU A 95 -10.21 10.90 2.78
C LEU A 95 -10.70 12.17 2.08
N ASP A 96 -10.44 13.30 2.72
CA ASP A 96 -10.59 14.63 2.13
C ASP A 96 -9.37 15.00 1.27
N PRO A 97 -9.45 16.05 0.42
CA PRO A 97 -8.39 16.38 -0.55
C PRO A 97 -6.98 16.62 0.01
N LEU A 98 -6.85 16.95 1.29
CA LEU A 98 -5.58 17.19 1.98
C LEU A 98 -5.23 16.08 2.98
N GLU A 99 -5.88 14.92 2.85
CA GLU A 99 -5.63 13.77 3.70
C GLU A 99 -4.98 12.62 2.94
N SER A 100 -4.16 11.86 3.68
CA SER A 100 -3.52 10.64 3.21
C SER A 100 -3.46 9.60 4.33
N VAL A 101 -3.14 8.36 3.97
CA VAL A 101 -2.94 7.27 4.93
C VAL A 101 -1.58 6.64 4.69
N TYR A 102 -0.83 6.47 5.78
CA TYR A 102 0.39 5.69 5.81
C TYR A 102 0.10 4.38 6.55
N ILE A 103 0.45 3.26 5.92
CA ILE A 103 0.38 1.95 6.54
C ILE A 103 1.77 1.31 6.47
N ILE A 104 2.34 1.01 7.63
CA ILE A 104 3.73 0.60 7.79
C ILE A 104 3.76 -0.75 8.50
N GLY A 105 4.61 -1.65 8.01
CA GLY A 105 4.85 -2.96 8.63
C GLY A 105 3.94 -4.08 8.13
N VAL A 106 3.21 -3.89 7.02
CA VAL A 106 2.38 -4.95 6.44
C VAL A 106 3.21 -6.00 5.72
N GLU A 107 2.85 -7.26 5.90
CA GLU A 107 3.51 -8.40 5.26
C GLU A 107 2.86 -8.75 3.91
N ARG A 108 3.67 -9.04 2.88
CA ARG A 108 3.18 -9.64 1.64
C ARG A 108 3.11 -11.15 1.82
N VAL A 109 1.91 -11.72 1.71
CA VAL A 109 1.69 -13.17 1.92
C VAL A 109 1.55 -13.96 0.62
N SER A 110 1.29 -13.28 -0.51
CA SER A 110 1.00 -13.93 -1.80
C SER A 110 1.78 -13.33 -2.98
N LYS A 111 2.18 -14.21 -3.89
CA LYS A 111 2.52 -13.86 -5.27
C LYS A 111 1.25 -13.81 -6.11
N TYR A 112 1.32 -13.05 -7.18
CA TYR A 112 0.25 -12.99 -8.16
C TYR A 112 0.82 -12.89 -9.57
N LYS A 113 -0.07 -13.12 -10.54
CA LYS A 113 0.17 -12.82 -11.94
C LYS A 113 -1.05 -12.14 -12.55
N CYS A 114 -0.82 -11.47 -13.67
CA CYS A 114 -1.85 -10.78 -14.44
C CYS A 114 -2.54 -9.65 -13.64
N TYR A 115 -3.63 -9.09 -14.18
CA TYR A 115 -4.27 -7.88 -13.65
C TYR A 115 -5.75 -7.83 -14.02
N GLY A 116 -6.58 -7.10 -13.27
CA GLY A 116 -8.00 -6.98 -13.57
C GLY A 116 -8.70 -8.34 -13.57
N TYR A 117 -9.57 -8.57 -14.55
CA TYR A 117 -10.28 -9.83 -14.74
C TYR A 117 -9.40 -11.07 -14.95
N THR A 118 -8.11 -10.89 -15.23
CA THR A 118 -7.16 -11.99 -15.43
C THR A 118 -6.28 -12.26 -14.21
N PHE A 119 -6.41 -11.46 -13.15
CA PHE A 119 -5.66 -11.60 -11.90
C PHE A 119 -5.80 -13.00 -11.32
N GLN A 120 -4.67 -13.58 -10.93
CA GLN A 120 -4.60 -14.92 -10.37
C GLN A 120 -3.55 -14.98 -9.27
N TYR A 121 -3.88 -15.70 -8.20
CA TYR A 121 -2.92 -16.15 -7.20
C TYR A 121 -1.83 -17.03 -7.86
N ASP A 122 -0.57 -16.79 -7.50
CA ASP A 122 0.59 -17.48 -8.08
C ASP A 122 1.51 -18.12 -7.03
N GLY A 123 0.95 -18.45 -5.86
CA GLY A 123 1.67 -19.12 -4.77
C GLY A 123 1.94 -18.22 -3.56
N ASP A 124 2.40 -18.83 -2.47
CA ASP A 124 2.71 -18.11 -1.24
C ASP A 124 3.98 -17.25 -1.48
N TYR A 125 4.03 -16.05 -0.90
CA TYR A 125 5.23 -15.20 -0.85
C TYR A 125 5.89 -15.37 0.52
N ASP A 126 7.22 -15.52 0.56
CA ASP A 126 7.98 -15.56 1.80
C ASP A 126 8.62 -14.19 2.01
N ASP A 127 7.96 -13.36 2.80
CA ASP A 127 8.42 -12.01 3.04
C ASP A 127 9.62 -12.02 3.99
N SER A 128 10.80 -11.71 3.43
CA SER A 128 12.02 -11.53 4.20
C SER A 128 12.23 -10.09 4.64
N SER A 129 11.31 -9.18 4.30
CA SER A 129 11.41 -7.77 4.66
C SER A 129 11.37 -7.61 6.18
N ILE A 130 12.28 -6.81 6.71
CA ILE A 130 12.28 -6.44 8.13
C ILE A 130 11.44 -5.17 8.23
N ALA A 131 10.30 -5.23 8.94
CA ALA A 131 9.62 -4.03 9.38
C ALA A 131 10.59 -3.26 10.29
N LEU A 132 11.09 -2.12 9.80
CA LEU A 132 11.95 -1.20 10.57
C LEU A 132 11.15 -0.48 11.66
#